data_AF-A0A023EJD3-F1
#
_entry.id   AF-A0A023EJD3-F1
#
_cell.length_a   1.000
_cell.length_b   1.000
_cell.length_c   1.000
_cell.angle_alpha   90.00
_cell.angle_beta   90.00
_cell.angle_gamma   90.00
#
_symmetry.space_group_name_H-M   'P 1'
#
loop_
_entity.id
_entity.type
_entity.pdbx_description
1 polymer ?
#
loop_
_entity_poly.entity_id
_entity_poly.type
_entity_poly.pdbx_seq_one_letter_code
_entity_poly.pdbx_strand_id
1 'polypeptide(L)'
;MEKELALDYICEAWDREAGVCVHIDHCNHRSLVDEIKFCTNETAPIVCCPVNSFIATAHLPLLTECETNYQRFRKKHVDFASPEGQRIEEAADHPHSVMIGWKVNRTAATSWNCMGTLINRNTVLTTAGCTNTVKRRSPDVISIGETDVSKIDDGEAQIIRVMETIRYPSYNPKTHDYDIAILKLESDVAVNENAIPACFVA
;
A
#
# COMPACT_ATOMS: atom_id res chain seq x y z
N MET A 1 1.05 -12.60 25.41
CA MET A 1 0.86 -11.14 25.56
C MET A 1 -0.13 -10.74 24.49
N GLU A 2 -1.42 -10.73 24.85
CA GLU A 2 -2.47 -10.26 23.94
C GLU A 2 -2.24 -8.77 23.72
N LYS A 3 -2.14 -8.35 22.45
CA LYS A 3 -2.05 -6.93 22.11
C LYS A 3 -3.42 -6.31 22.37
N GLU A 4 -3.47 -5.23 23.13
CA GLU A 4 -4.63 -4.33 23.09
C GLU A 4 -4.82 -3.85 21.65
N LEU A 5 -6.00 -4.12 21.10
CA LEU A 5 -6.37 -3.73 19.75
C LEU A 5 -6.94 -2.30 19.82
N ALA A 6 -6.30 -1.33 19.17
CA ALA A 6 -6.76 0.05 19.18
C ALA A 6 -7.81 0.32 18.09
N LEU A 7 -8.36 1.53 18.05
CA LEU A 7 -9.20 2.00 16.93
C LEU A 7 -8.51 1.70 15.58
N ASP A 8 -9.30 1.26 14.60
CA ASP A 8 -8.88 0.89 13.24
C ASP A 8 -8.00 -0.37 13.12
N TYR A 9 -7.78 -1.10 14.22
CA TYR A 9 -7.07 -2.38 14.17
C TYR A 9 -7.97 -3.48 13.60
N ILE A 10 -7.37 -4.38 12.82
CA ILE A 10 -8.02 -5.61 12.38
C ILE A 10 -8.23 -6.52 13.59
N CYS A 11 -9.43 -7.04 13.71
CA CYS A 11 -9.85 -7.94 14.77
C CYS A 11 -10.61 -9.12 14.17
N GLU A 12 -10.80 -10.16 14.98
CA GLU A 12 -11.63 -11.31 14.62
C GLU A 12 -12.91 -11.23 15.45
N ALA A 13 -14.07 -11.14 14.82
CA ALA A 13 -15.37 -11.06 15.48
C ALA A 13 -15.76 -12.41 16.13
N TRP A 14 -16.92 -12.46 16.77
CA TRP A 14 -17.38 -13.65 17.52
C TRP A 14 -17.65 -14.87 16.62
N ASP A 15 -18.03 -14.62 15.36
CA ASP A 15 -18.27 -15.61 14.31
C ASP A 15 -17.00 -16.05 13.57
N ARG A 16 -15.83 -15.57 14.02
CA ARG A 16 -14.52 -15.72 13.35
C ARG A 16 -14.39 -14.98 12.03
N GLU A 17 -15.30 -14.07 11.71
CA GLU A 17 -15.13 -13.20 10.57
C GLU A 17 -14.12 -12.09 10.88
N ALA A 18 -13.42 -11.63 9.84
CA ALA A 18 -12.56 -10.47 9.97
C ALA A 18 -13.41 -9.21 10.20
N GLY A 19 -12.97 -8.38 11.13
CA GLY A 19 -13.60 -7.12 11.46
C GLY A 19 -12.57 -6.02 11.70
N VAL A 20 -13.07 -4.82 11.99
CA VAL A 20 -12.25 -3.67 12.38
C VAL A 20 -12.76 -3.11 13.69
N CYS A 21 -11.84 -2.73 14.55
CA CYS A 21 -12.10 -2.06 15.81
C CYS A 21 -12.62 -0.64 15.57
N VAL A 22 -13.90 -0.41 15.82
CA VAL A 22 -14.57 0.89 15.62
C VAL A 22 -15.38 1.27 16.85
N HIS A 23 -15.75 2.55 16.97
CA HIS A 23 -16.75 2.95 17.97
C HIS A 23 -18.07 2.19 17.75
N ILE A 24 -18.71 1.79 18.84
CA ILE A 24 -19.99 1.03 18.78
C ILE A 24 -21.05 1.73 17.93
N ASP A 25 -21.06 3.07 17.92
CA ASP A 25 -21.99 3.90 17.14
C ASP A 25 -21.81 3.78 15.62
N HIS A 26 -20.67 3.23 15.17
CA HIS A 26 -20.34 3.01 13.76
C HIS A 26 -20.59 1.57 13.30
N CYS A 27 -21.02 0.70 14.20
CA CYS A 27 -21.34 -0.69 13.90
C CYS A 27 -22.86 -0.91 13.95
N ASN A 28 -23.42 -1.63 12.98
CA ASN A 28 -24.84 -1.92 12.95
C ASN A 28 -25.20 -2.78 14.17
N HIS A 29 -25.99 -2.22 15.09
CA HIS A 29 -26.43 -2.93 16.30
C HIS A 29 -27.12 -4.27 16.02
N ARG A 30 -27.73 -4.46 14.83
CA ARG A 30 -28.32 -5.75 14.42
C ARG A 30 -27.30 -6.85 14.10
N SER A 31 -26.02 -6.52 13.97
CA SER A 31 -24.94 -7.48 13.76
C SER A 31 -24.17 -7.81 15.04
N LEU A 32 -24.48 -7.12 16.15
CA LEU A 32 -23.85 -7.26 17.47
C LEU A 32 -24.70 -8.10 18.45
N VAL A 33 -25.64 -8.90 17.93
CA VAL A 33 -26.77 -9.45 18.71
C VAL A 33 -26.38 -10.66 19.56
N ASP A 34 -25.33 -11.41 19.16
CA ASP A 34 -24.96 -12.65 19.83
C ASP A 34 -23.87 -12.44 20.89
N GLU A 35 -22.71 -11.86 20.53
CA GLU A 35 -21.65 -11.56 21.48
C GLU A 35 -20.77 -10.38 21.00
N ILE A 36 -20.64 -9.33 21.81
CA ILE A 36 -19.86 -8.14 21.47
C ILE A 36 -18.40 -8.34 21.91
N LYS A 37 -17.49 -8.38 20.95
CA LYS A 37 -16.06 -8.39 21.23
C LYS A 37 -15.53 -6.97 21.34
N PHE A 38 -15.02 -6.60 22.51
CA PHE A 38 -14.38 -5.30 22.74
C PHE A 38 -12.91 -5.34 22.30
N CYS A 39 -12.47 -4.27 21.65
CA CYS A 39 -11.06 -4.07 21.27
C CYS A 39 -10.27 -3.32 22.35
N THR A 40 -10.88 -2.29 22.94
CA THR A 40 -10.37 -1.58 24.12
C THR A 40 -11.47 -1.41 25.16
N ASN A 41 -11.09 -1.15 26.40
CA ASN A 41 -12.00 -0.82 27.49
C ASN A 41 -11.84 0.66 27.92
N GLU A 42 -11.74 1.56 26.95
CA GLU A 42 -11.72 3.00 27.20
C GLU A 42 -13.12 3.57 27.47
N THR A 43 -13.21 4.87 27.80
CA THR A 43 -14.46 5.57 28.13
C THR A 43 -15.51 5.56 27.01
N ALA A 44 -15.08 5.34 25.76
CA ALA A 44 -15.95 5.05 24.63
C ALA A 44 -15.73 3.60 24.17
N PRO A 45 -16.78 2.75 24.14
CA PRO A 45 -16.61 1.33 23.82
C PRO A 45 -16.21 1.15 22.34
N ILE A 46 -15.00 0.64 22.13
CA ILE A 46 -14.50 0.22 20.81
C ILE A 46 -14.76 -1.27 20.67
N VAL A 47 -15.49 -1.66 19.62
CA VAL A 47 -15.93 -3.03 19.37
C VAL A 47 -15.37 -3.54 18.05
N CYS A 48 -15.18 -4.85 17.95
CA CYS A 48 -14.84 -5.51 16.69
C CYS A 48 -16.09 -5.62 15.82
N CYS A 49 -16.16 -4.80 14.76
CA CYS A 49 -17.31 -4.82 13.84
C CYS A 49 -16.98 -5.62 12.57
N PRO A 50 -17.79 -6.62 12.18
CA PRO A 50 -17.62 -7.36 10.94
C PRO A 50 -17.64 -6.45 9.71
N VAL A 51 -16.87 -6.80 8.68
CA VAL A 51 -16.65 -5.92 7.51
C VAL A 51 -17.93 -5.54 6.75
N ASN A 52 -18.96 -6.38 6.79
CA ASN A 52 -20.24 -6.15 6.11
C ASN A 52 -21.30 -5.46 7.00
N SER A 53 -20.93 -5.13 8.24
CA SER A 53 -21.85 -4.68 9.29
C SER A 53 -21.66 -3.22 9.70
N PHE A 54 -20.81 -2.47 9.01
CA PHE A 54 -20.66 -1.04 9.26
C PHE A 54 -21.92 -0.28 8.86
N ILE A 55 -22.34 0.68 9.69
CA ILE A 55 -23.43 1.58 9.33
C ILE A 55 -22.89 2.50 8.23
N ALA A 56 -23.49 2.49 7.04
CA ALA A 56 -23.02 3.24 5.86
C ALA A 56 -22.86 4.77 6.08
N THR A 57 -23.41 5.33 7.16
CA THR A 57 -23.22 6.73 7.57
C THR A 57 -21.93 6.97 8.37
N ALA A 58 -21.36 5.93 8.97
CA ALA A 58 -19.98 5.94 9.38
C ALA A 58 -19.17 5.62 8.13
N HIS A 59 -18.62 6.65 7.48
CA HIS A 59 -17.53 6.47 6.53
C HIS A 59 -16.62 5.38 7.08
N LEU A 60 -16.42 4.26 6.37
CA LEU A 60 -15.13 3.57 6.45
C LEU A 60 -14.16 4.50 5.72
N PRO A 61 -13.51 5.43 6.42
CA PRO A 61 -12.71 6.45 5.75
C PRO A 61 -11.52 5.73 5.13
N LEU A 62 -11.01 4.70 5.80
CA LEU A 62 -9.85 3.90 5.43
C LEU A 62 -9.98 3.15 4.10
N LEU A 63 -11.15 2.59 3.79
CA LEU A 63 -11.31 1.79 2.55
C LEU A 63 -11.63 2.65 1.33
N THR A 64 -12.20 3.84 1.52
CA THR A 64 -12.61 4.73 0.43
C THR A 64 -11.70 5.96 0.26
N GLU A 65 -10.79 6.19 1.20
CA GLU A 65 -9.87 7.33 1.17
C GLU A 65 -8.99 7.30 -0.06
N CYS A 66 -8.42 6.15 -0.40
CA CYS A 66 -7.47 6.08 -1.52
C CYS A 66 -8.11 6.56 -2.83
N GLU A 67 -9.31 6.05 -3.17
CA GLU A 67 -9.94 6.42 -4.43
C GLU A 67 -10.34 7.89 -4.42
N THR A 68 -10.97 8.36 -3.34
CA THR A 68 -11.41 9.76 -3.22
C THR A 68 -10.23 10.74 -3.23
N ASN A 69 -9.14 10.42 -2.52
CA ASN A 69 -7.95 11.27 -2.40
C ASN A 69 -7.20 11.42 -3.73
N TYR A 70 -7.25 10.40 -4.60
CA TYR A 70 -6.50 10.39 -5.86
C TYR A 70 -7.37 10.48 -7.12
N GLN A 71 -8.70 10.58 -6.99
CA GLN A 71 -9.66 10.70 -8.09
C GLN A 71 -9.28 11.76 -9.14
N ARG A 72 -8.83 12.94 -8.71
CA ARG A 72 -8.42 14.02 -9.62
C ARG A 72 -7.22 13.62 -10.48
N PHE A 73 -6.22 12.98 -9.88
CA PHE A 73 -5.01 12.55 -10.59
C PHE A 73 -5.30 11.37 -11.50
N ARG A 74 -6.13 10.41 -11.04
CA ARG A 74 -6.59 9.28 -11.87
C ARG A 74 -7.35 9.77 -13.10
N LYS A 75 -8.30 10.70 -12.93
CA LYS A 75 -9.03 11.29 -14.06
C LYS A 75 -8.07 11.96 -15.04
N LYS A 76 -7.13 12.78 -14.54
CA LYS A 76 -6.15 13.44 -15.39
C LYS A 76 -5.21 12.46 -16.10
N HIS A 77 -4.83 11.36 -15.45
CA HIS A 77 -4.06 10.29 -16.06
C HIS A 77 -4.84 9.62 -17.21
N VAL A 78 -6.12 9.32 -17.02
CA VAL A 78 -6.99 8.77 -18.08
C VAL A 78 -7.15 9.76 -19.25
N ASP A 79 -7.40 11.04 -18.95
CA ASP A 79 -7.51 12.09 -19.96
C ASP A 79 -6.19 12.28 -20.74
N PHE A 80 -5.05 12.18 -20.06
CA PHE A 80 -3.72 12.26 -20.65
C PHE A 80 -3.40 11.03 -21.50
N ALA A 81 -3.70 9.82 -21.02
CA ALA A 81 -3.42 8.57 -21.72
C ALA A 81 -4.31 8.35 -22.96
N SER A 82 -5.42 9.11 -23.09
CA SER A 82 -6.37 8.94 -24.19
C SER A 82 -7.06 10.25 -24.62
N PRO A 83 -6.37 11.20 -25.28
CA PRO A 83 -7.00 12.38 -25.84
C PRO A 83 -8.02 12.04 -26.95
N GLU A 84 -7.81 10.94 -27.69
CA GLU A 84 -8.63 10.53 -28.86
C GLU A 84 -8.81 8.99 -29.00
N GLY A 85 -8.54 8.20 -27.96
CA GLY A 85 -8.64 6.73 -28.00
C GLY A 85 -7.41 6.02 -28.61
N GLN A 86 -6.35 6.76 -28.94
CA GLN A 86 -5.02 6.20 -29.18
C GLN A 86 -4.22 6.17 -27.89
N ARG A 87 -3.69 4.99 -27.55
CA ARG A 87 -2.81 4.73 -26.40
C ARG A 87 -1.53 5.55 -26.59
N ILE A 88 -1.31 6.56 -25.75
CA ILE A 88 -0.04 7.28 -25.73
C ILE A 88 1.03 6.35 -25.13
N GLU A 89 2.05 5.98 -25.90
CA GLU A 89 3.19 5.16 -25.41
C GLU A 89 4.00 5.86 -24.30
N GLU A 90 3.84 7.17 -24.14
CA GLU A 90 4.56 8.05 -23.20
C GLU A 90 3.87 8.25 -21.84
N ALA A 91 2.59 7.88 -21.70
CA ALA A 91 1.96 7.85 -20.38
C ALA A 91 2.44 6.61 -19.65
N ALA A 92 2.94 6.75 -18.41
CA ALA A 92 3.31 5.60 -17.60
C ALA A 92 2.07 4.70 -17.41
N ASP A 93 1.98 3.62 -18.18
CA ASP A 93 0.83 2.70 -18.31
C ASP A 93 0.30 2.18 -16.95
N HIS A 94 1.12 2.31 -15.92
CA HIS A 94 0.81 1.96 -14.55
C HIS A 94 1.41 3.02 -13.60
N PRO A 95 0.65 4.09 -13.24
CA PRO A 95 1.19 5.19 -12.43
C PRO A 95 1.53 4.79 -10.99
N HIS A 96 1.15 3.58 -10.57
CA HIS A 96 1.47 2.99 -9.28
C HIS A 96 2.71 2.08 -9.34
N SER A 97 3.24 1.80 -10.52
CA SER A 97 4.38 0.89 -10.68
C SER A 97 5.68 1.55 -10.25
N VAL A 98 6.49 0.77 -9.55
CA VAL A 98 7.74 1.23 -8.95
C VAL A 98 8.86 0.28 -9.34
N MET A 99 10.00 0.81 -9.77
CA MET A 99 11.25 0.05 -9.89
C MET A 99 12.03 0.11 -8.58
N ILE A 100 12.61 -1.01 -8.17
CA ILE A 100 13.35 -1.15 -6.91
C ILE A 100 14.83 -1.37 -7.22
N GLY A 101 15.67 -0.53 -6.63
CA GLY A 101 17.08 -0.38 -6.99
C GLY A 101 18.06 -0.61 -5.83
N TRP A 102 19.22 -1.18 -6.16
CA TRP A 102 20.37 -1.33 -5.26
C TRP A 102 21.56 -0.54 -5.79
N LYS A 103 22.20 0.23 -4.92
CA LYS A 103 23.43 0.96 -5.24
C LYS A 103 24.61 0.01 -5.10
N VAL A 104 25.15 -0.41 -6.24
CA VAL A 104 26.23 -1.41 -6.28
C VAL A 104 27.54 -0.87 -5.69
N ASN A 105 27.80 0.45 -5.82
CA ASN A 105 28.89 1.24 -5.20
C ASN A 105 28.53 2.75 -5.21
N ARG A 106 29.28 3.62 -4.50
CA ARG A 106 29.04 5.09 -4.45
C ARG A 106 29.12 5.81 -5.81
N THR A 107 29.75 5.18 -6.81
CA THR A 107 29.98 5.72 -8.16
C THR A 107 29.41 4.84 -9.28
N ALA A 108 28.77 3.71 -8.94
CA ALA A 108 28.25 2.76 -9.91
C ALA A 108 26.76 2.98 -10.16
N ALA A 109 26.31 2.58 -11.35
CA ALA A 109 24.91 2.60 -11.74
C ALA A 109 24.04 1.82 -10.72
N THR A 110 22.85 2.34 -10.47
CA THR A 110 21.84 1.65 -9.67
C THR A 110 21.38 0.41 -10.43
N SER A 111 21.34 -0.74 -9.75
CA SER A 111 20.85 -1.98 -10.33
C SER A 111 19.37 -2.12 -10.02
N TRP A 112 18.53 -1.97 -11.04
CA TRP A 112 17.07 -2.04 -10.97
C TRP A 112 16.61 -3.46 -11.32
N ASN A 113 16.37 -4.30 -10.32
CA ASN A 113 16.12 -5.76 -10.54
C ASN A 113 14.76 -6.25 -10.03
N CYS A 114 13.97 -5.36 -9.44
CA CYS A 114 12.68 -5.72 -8.86
C CYS A 114 11.66 -4.62 -9.10
N MET A 115 10.40 -4.99 -8.95
CA MET A 115 9.27 -4.09 -9.07
C MET A 115 8.45 -4.09 -7.78
N GLY A 116 7.66 -3.04 -7.61
CA GLY A 116 6.68 -2.91 -6.55
C GLY A 116 5.53 -2.03 -6.96
N THR A 117 4.62 -1.83 -6.03
CA THR A 117 3.42 -1.02 -6.20
C THR A 117 3.39 0.03 -5.11
N LEU A 118 3.28 1.30 -5.48
CA LEU A 118 3.02 2.37 -4.53
C LEU A 118 1.60 2.20 -3.99
N ILE A 119 1.44 2.02 -2.67
CA ILE A 119 0.12 1.82 -2.02
C ILE A 119 -0.25 2.98 -1.09
N ASN A 120 0.72 3.83 -0.78
CA ASN A 120 0.56 5.14 -0.17
C ASN A 120 1.76 6.01 -0.57
N ARG A 121 1.71 7.33 -0.34
CA ARG A 121 2.76 8.29 -0.79
C ARG A 121 4.18 7.90 -0.37
N ASN A 122 4.37 7.19 0.74
CA ASN A 122 5.69 6.74 1.22
C ASN A 122 5.77 5.23 1.46
N THR A 123 4.83 4.45 0.92
CA THR A 123 4.75 3.02 1.20
C THR A 123 4.61 2.25 -0.11
N VAL A 124 5.57 1.36 -0.36
CA VAL A 124 5.60 0.48 -1.53
C VAL A 124 5.38 -0.96 -1.07
N LEU A 125 4.44 -1.65 -1.71
CA LEU A 125 4.23 -3.08 -1.60
C LEU A 125 5.10 -3.81 -2.62
N THR A 126 5.76 -4.89 -2.20
CA THR A 126 6.57 -5.75 -3.07
C THR A 126 6.59 -7.17 -2.53
N THR A 127 7.33 -8.06 -3.17
CA THR A 127 7.55 -9.42 -2.71
C THR A 127 8.68 -9.46 -1.67
N ALA A 128 8.62 -10.41 -0.75
CA ALA A 128 9.71 -10.62 0.21
C ALA A 128 10.99 -11.07 -0.50
N GLY A 129 10.88 -11.83 -1.60
CA GLY A 129 12.00 -12.18 -2.49
C GLY A 129 12.74 -10.95 -3.01
N CYS A 130 12.03 -9.85 -3.29
CA CYS A 130 12.61 -8.60 -3.77
C CYS A 130 13.36 -7.78 -2.71
N THR A 131 13.37 -8.21 -1.44
CA THR A 131 14.04 -7.46 -0.36
C THR A 131 15.49 -7.87 -0.13
N ASN A 132 16.01 -8.87 -0.85
CA ASN A 132 17.35 -9.41 -0.60
C ASN A 132 18.11 -9.80 -1.88
N THR A 133 17.68 -9.27 -3.02
CA THR A 133 18.08 -9.74 -4.36
C THR A 133 19.55 -9.50 -4.67
N VAL A 134 20.10 -8.33 -4.33
CA VAL A 134 21.49 -7.97 -4.70
C VAL A 134 22.41 -8.08 -3.48
N LYS A 135 23.36 -9.02 -3.53
CA LYS A 135 24.38 -9.25 -2.49
C LYS A 135 23.80 -9.46 -1.08
N ARG A 136 22.55 -9.92 -0.98
CA ARG A 136 21.82 -10.05 0.30
C ARG A 136 21.72 -8.73 1.07
N ARG A 137 21.48 -7.63 0.36
CA ARG A 137 21.21 -6.31 0.94
C ARG A 137 19.77 -5.92 0.69
N SER A 138 19.20 -5.15 1.62
CA SER A 138 17.94 -4.45 1.40
C SER A 138 18.07 -3.46 0.24
N PRO A 139 16.96 -3.16 -0.45
CA PRO A 139 16.92 -2.10 -1.47
C PRO A 139 17.39 -0.76 -0.92
N ASP A 140 18.02 0.05 -1.76
CA ASP A 140 18.50 1.39 -1.38
C ASP A 140 17.55 2.50 -1.84
N VAL A 141 16.94 2.33 -3.01
CA VAL A 141 16.11 3.34 -3.67
C VAL A 141 14.96 2.70 -4.42
N ILE A 142 13.94 3.52 -4.70
CA ILE A 142 12.89 3.24 -5.66
C ILE A 142 12.87 4.31 -6.76
N SER A 143 12.26 3.98 -7.89
CA SER A 143 11.90 4.91 -8.96
C SER A 143 10.42 4.76 -9.29
N ILE A 144 9.71 5.88 -9.42
CA ILE A 144 8.31 5.92 -9.86
C ILE A 144 8.14 7.02 -10.91
N GLY A 145 7.19 6.83 -11.83
CA GLY A 145 6.97 7.72 -12.98
C GLY A 145 7.75 7.29 -14.23
N GLU A 146 8.78 6.46 -14.07
CA GLU A 146 9.48 5.77 -15.14
C GLU A 146 9.81 4.33 -14.70
N THR A 147 9.50 3.38 -15.57
CA THR A 147 9.72 1.94 -15.36
C THR A 147 10.70 1.34 -16.38
N ASP A 148 10.94 2.02 -17.50
CA ASP A 148 12.04 1.72 -18.41
C ASP A 148 13.36 2.11 -17.75
N VAL A 149 14.10 1.09 -17.30
CA VAL A 149 15.41 1.25 -16.64
C VAL A 149 16.38 2.11 -17.44
N SER A 150 16.28 2.12 -18.77
CA SER A 150 17.16 2.93 -19.62
C SER A 150 16.88 4.43 -19.56
N LYS A 151 15.69 4.83 -19.07
CA LYS A 151 15.20 6.21 -19.04
C LYS A 151 15.04 6.77 -17.62
N ILE A 152 15.22 5.96 -16.58
CA ILE A 152 15.06 6.40 -15.18
C ILE A 152 15.92 7.64 -14.86
N ASP A 153 17.11 7.73 -15.46
CA ASP A 153 18.05 8.83 -15.23
C ASP A 153 17.79 10.06 -16.14
N ASP A 154 16.76 10.03 -17.00
CA ASP A 154 16.42 11.13 -17.94
C ASP A 154 15.73 12.32 -17.25
N GLY A 155 15.40 12.18 -15.95
CA GLY A 155 14.89 13.27 -15.10
C GLY A 155 13.38 13.27 -14.86
N GLU A 156 12.62 12.42 -15.57
CA GLU A 156 11.16 12.29 -15.41
C GLU A 156 10.78 11.44 -14.19
N ALA A 157 11.71 10.59 -13.71
CA ALA A 157 11.47 9.68 -12.61
C ALA A 157 11.70 10.32 -11.22
N GLN A 158 10.85 9.98 -10.27
CA GLN A 158 11.08 10.32 -8.85
C GLN A 158 11.88 9.21 -8.18
N ILE A 159 13.17 9.47 -7.94
CA ILE A 159 14.07 8.55 -7.24
C ILE A 159 14.07 8.84 -5.75
N ILE A 160 13.57 7.91 -4.94
CA ILE A 160 13.41 8.08 -3.49
C ILE A 160 14.14 6.98 -2.73
N ARG A 161 14.77 7.32 -1.61
CA ARG A 161 15.47 6.34 -0.75
C ARG A 161 14.50 5.47 0.04
N VAL A 162 14.88 4.22 0.24
CA VAL A 162 14.19 3.30 1.13
C VAL A 162 14.73 3.48 2.54
N MET A 163 13.85 3.88 3.46
CA MET A 163 14.14 4.04 4.89
C MET A 163 14.10 2.71 5.62
N GLU A 164 13.08 1.89 5.35
CA GLU A 164 12.86 0.63 6.06
C GLU A 164 12.33 -0.44 5.11
N THR A 165 12.74 -1.68 5.35
CA THR A 165 12.27 -2.87 4.62
C THR A 165 11.66 -3.85 5.61
N ILE A 166 10.35 -4.04 5.54
CA ILE A 166 9.55 -4.89 6.43
C ILE A 166 9.13 -6.13 5.65
N ARG A 167 9.79 -7.26 5.89
CA ARG A 167 9.38 -8.56 5.33
C ARG A 167 8.31 -9.20 6.20
N TYR A 168 7.41 -9.95 5.58
CA TYR A 168 6.52 -10.82 6.35
C TYR A 168 7.35 -11.86 7.14
N PRO A 169 7.16 -11.99 8.46
CA PRO A 169 8.01 -12.85 9.29
C PRO A 169 8.02 -14.33 8.89
N SER A 170 6.90 -14.83 8.34
CA SER A 170 6.76 -16.23 7.94
C SER A 170 7.14 -16.49 6.48
N TYR A 171 7.73 -15.52 5.78
CA TYR A 171 8.19 -15.72 4.41
C TYR A 171 9.18 -16.89 4.33
N ASN A 172 8.90 -17.85 3.44
CA ASN A 172 9.75 -19.00 3.21
C ASN A 172 10.45 -18.90 1.85
N PRO A 173 11.78 -18.68 1.80
CA PRO A 173 12.50 -18.51 0.54
C PRO A 173 12.66 -19.81 -0.28
N LYS A 174 12.31 -20.97 0.27
CA LYS A 174 12.35 -22.25 -0.45
C LYS A 174 11.02 -22.57 -1.15
N THR A 175 9.90 -22.22 -0.53
CA THR A 175 8.56 -22.50 -1.07
C THR A 175 7.89 -21.28 -1.68
N HIS A 176 8.41 -20.08 -1.40
CA HIS A 176 7.79 -18.79 -1.72
C HIS A 176 6.45 -18.55 -1.00
N ASP A 177 6.18 -19.26 0.09
CA ASP A 177 5.02 -18.97 0.93
C ASP A 177 5.17 -17.61 1.61
N TYR A 178 4.07 -16.87 1.69
CA TYR A 178 3.98 -15.52 2.28
C TYR A 178 4.98 -14.52 1.66
N ASP A 179 5.11 -14.54 0.33
CA ASP A 179 6.05 -13.69 -0.42
C ASP A 179 5.58 -12.22 -0.53
N ILE A 180 5.52 -11.54 0.61
CA ILE A 180 5.06 -10.16 0.73
C ILE A 180 5.99 -9.34 1.64
N ALA A 181 6.26 -8.11 1.23
CA ALA A 181 7.04 -7.15 1.98
C ALA A 181 6.60 -5.70 1.70
N ILE A 182 6.92 -4.82 2.65
CA ILE A 182 6.67 -3.39 2.59
C ILE A 182 8.01 -2.65 2.60
N LEU A 183 8.15 -1.67 1.72
CA LEU A 183 9.23 -0.69 1.78
C LEU A 183 8.64 0.65 2.26
N LYS A 184 9.22 1.21 3.32
CA LYS A 184 8.94 2.59 3.76
C LYS A 184 9.98 3.52 3.14
N LEU A 185 9.51 4.59 2.53
CA LEU A 185 10.35 5.58 1.86
C LEU A 185 10.78 6.68 2.83
N GLU A 186 11.95 7.28 2.62
CA GLU A 186 12.45 8.41 3.43
C GLU A 186 11.61 9.69 3.23
N SER A 187 10.93 9.82 2.09
CA SER A 187 10.06 10.96 1.77
C SER A 187 8.84 10.53 0.97
N ASP A 188 7.79 11.35 1.04
CA ASP A 188 6.58 11.15 0.23
C ASP A 188 6.87 11.37 -1.26
N VAL A 189 6.30 10.50 -2.10
CA VAL A 189 6.13 10.71 -3.54
C VAL A 189 5.25 11.94 -3.78
N ALA A 190 5.69 12.78 -4.72
CA ALA A 190 4.87 13.85 -5.26
C ALA A 190 3.87 13.24 -6.24
N VAL A 191 2.58 13.28 -5.88
CA VAL A 191 1.53 12.67 -6.70
C VAL A 191 1.30 13.51 -7.96
N ASN A 192 1.32 12.85 -9.11
CA ASN A 192 1.09 13.44 -10.43
C ASN A 192 0.47 12.40 -11.37
N GLU A 193 0.38 12.69 -12.67
CA GLU A 193 -0.28 11.79 -13.64
C GLU A 193 0.47 10.46 -13.83
N ASN A 194 1.77 10.40 -13.53
CA ASN A 194 2.62 9.23 -13.70
C ASN A 194 2.99 8.56 -12.36
N ALA A 195 2.57 9.13 -11.22
CA ALA A 195 2.89 8.67 -9.87
C ALA A 195 1.65 8.78 -8.98
N ILE A 196 0.83 7.73 -8.95
CA ILE A 196 -0.43 7.65 -8.21
C ILE A 196 -0.46 6.33 -7.43
N PRO A 197 -0.73 6.33 -6.11
CA PRO A 197 -0.89 5.08 -5.37
C PRO A 197 -1.98 4.17 -5.95
N ALA A 198 -1.76 2.86 -5.90
CA ALA A 198 -2.80 1.86 -6.14
C ALA A 198 -3.76 1.80 -4.96
N CYS A 199 -5.04 1.57 -5.25
CA CYS A 199 -6.04 1.29 -4.23
C CYS A 199 -6.38 -0.20 -4.24
N PHE A 200 -6.56 -0.77 -3.05
CA PHE A 200 -7.13 -2.10 -2.90
C PHE A 200 -8.61 -1.96 -2.59
N VAL A 201 -9.43 -2.75 -3.27
CA VAL A 201 -10.79 -3.02 -2.81
C VAL A 201 -10.66 -4.09 -1.72
N ALA A 202 -11.07 -3.74 -0.51
CA ALA A 202 -11.28 -4.71 0.56
C ALA A 202 -12.70 -5.28 0.48
#